data_AF-A0A2P5LUS0-F1
#
_entry.id   AF-A0A2P5LUS0-F1
#
_cell.length_a   1.000
_cell.length_b   1.000
_cell.length_c   1.000
_cell.angle_alpha   90.00
_cell.angle_beta   90.00
_cell.angle_gamma   90.00
#
_symmetry.space_group_name_H-M   'P 1'
#
loop_
_entity.id
_entity.type
_entity.pdbx_description
1 polymer ?
#
loop_
_entity_poly.entity_id
_entity_poly.type
_entity_poly.pdbx_seq_one_letter_code
_entity_poly.pdbx_strand_id
1 'polypeptide(L)'
;MATPRLAIASISLAFLAVASPARADSIDGKWCSEDGRRIVIDGAMGLWGQAGLRLTGEYLRYTYLFAMPAGEPEAGQRVEMRFRRADQRIAVKIGDGEPKLWQKCPPEVS
;
A
#
# COMPACT_ATOMS: atom_id res chain seq x y z
N MET A 1 -57.70 -23.46 3.39
CA MET A 1 -57.06 -22.71 2.29
C MET A 1 -55.82 -22.04 2.84
N ALA A 2 -54.63 -22.51 2.46
CA ALA A 2 -53.35 -22.05 2.98
C ALA A 2 -52.80 -20.93 2.09
N THR A 3 -52.60 -19.75 2.66
CA THR A 3 -51.88 -18.64 2.01
C THR A 3 -50.37 -18.77 2.26
N PRO A 4 -49.52 -18.96 1.23
CA PRO A 4 -48.07 -18.98 1.41
C PRO A 4 -47.56 -17.53 1.50
N ARG A 5 -47.51 -16.99 2.72
CA ARG A 5 -46.79 -15.75 3.02
C ARG A 5 -45.42 -16.10 3.59
N LEU A 6 -44.46 -16.53 2.76
CA LEU A 6 -43.02 -16.51 3.07
C LEU A 6 -42.27 -17.13 1.89
N ALA A 7 -41.96 -16.36 0.84
CA ALA A 7 -41.09 -16.88 -0.23
C ALA A 7 -40.25 -15.83 -0.97
N ILE A 8 -40.47 -14.53 -0.74
CA ILE A 8 -39.80 -13.48 -1.53
C ILE A 8 -38.62 -12.84 -0.75
N ALA A 9 -38.55 -12.99 0.58
CA ALA A 9 -37.49 -12.40 1.39
C ALA A 9 -36.13 -13.15 1.33
N SER A 10 -36.09 -14.37 0.80
CA SER A 10 -34.92 -15.26 0.90
C SER A 10 -33.91 -15.10 -0.24
N ILE A 11 -34.28 -14.48 -1.37
CA ILE A 11 -33.39 -14.36 -2.54
C ILE A 11 -32.40 -13.20 -2.38
N SER A 12 -32.76 -12.17 -1.61
CA SER A 12 -31.92 -10.96 -1.43
C SER A 12 -30.67 -11.21 -0.58
N LEU A 13 -30.71 -12.19 0.34
CA LEU A 13 -29.59 -12.45 1.27
C LEU A 13 -28.46 -13.26 0.61
N ALA A 14 -28.77 -14.06 -0.42
CA ALA A 14 -27.79 -14.90 -1.11
C ALA A 14 -26.80 -14.09 -1.97
N PHE A 15 -27.17 -12.88 -2.42
CA PHE A 15 -26.31 -12.06 -3.27
C PHE A 15 -25.17 -11.33 -2.52
N LEU A 16 -25.29 -11.13 -1.20
CA LEU A 16 -24.24 -10.46 -0.41
C LEU A 16 -23.01 -11.37 -0.14
N ALA A 17 -23.16 -12.69 -0.25
CA ALA A 17 -22.09 -13.65 0.05
C ALA A 17 -21.05 -13.80 -1.07
N VAL A 18 -21.29 -13.21 -2.25
CA VAL A 18 -20.41 -13.32 -3.44
C VAL A 18 -19.55 -12.06 -3.67
N ALA A 19 -19.57 -11.12 -2.73
CA ALA A 19 -18.68 -9.97 -2.77
C ALA A 19 -17.24 -10.43 -2.48
N SER A 20 -16.53 -10.86 -3.54
CA SER A 20 -15.09 -11.05 -3.47
C SER A 20 -14.45 -9.74 -3.01
N PRO A 21 -13.56 -9.73 -2.01
CA PRO A 21 -12.79 -8.54 -1.70
C PRO A 21 -12.06 -8.16 -2.99
N ALA A 22 -12.43 -7.02 -3.56
CA ALA A 22 -11.65 -6.43 -4.63
C ALA A 22 -10.25 -6.29 -4.03
N ARG A 23 -9.29 -7.09 -4.52
CA ARG A 23 -7.87 -6.85 -4.26
C ARG A 23 -7.59 -5.52 -4.93
N ALA A 24 -7.82 -4.45 -4.17
CA ALA A 24 -7.45 -3.12 -4.58
C ALA A 24 -5.98 -3.20 -4.92
N ASP A 25 -5.63 -2.65 -6.09
CA ASP A 25 -4.26 -2.33 -6.46
C ASP A 25 -3.60 -1.55 -5.31
N SER A 26 -3.04 -2.24 -4.31
CA SER A 26 -2.54 -1.63 -3.09
C SER A 26 -1.05 -1.35 -3.20
N ILE A 27 -0.63 -0.22 -2.64
CA ILE A 27 0.79 0.11 -2.53
C ILE A 27 1.47 -0.70 -1.41
N ASP A 28 0.70 -1.44 -0.60
CA ASP A 28 1.22 -2.26 0.49
C ASP A 28 2.28 -3.27 0.04
N GLY A 29 3.15 -3.60 0.97
CA GLY A 29 4.20 -4.60 0.82
C GLY A 29 5.60 -4.02 0.93
N LYS A 30 6.57 -4.85 0.55
CA LYS A 30 8.00 -4.56 0.69
C LYS A 30 8.54 -3.99 -0.62
N TRP A 31 9.13 -2.81 -0.55
CA TRP A 31 9.72 -2.11 -1.68
C TRP A 31 11.20 -1.90 -1.47
N CYS A 32 11.98 -2.18 -2.51
CA CYS A 32 13.43 -2.13 -2.51
C CYS A 32 13.90 -1.24 -3.66
N SER A 33 14.79 -0.32 -3.33
CA SER A 33 15.48 0.51 -4.29
C SER A 33 16.72 -0.21 -4.84
N GLU A 34 17.23 0.25 -5.97
CA GLU A 34 18.48 -0.28 -6.54
C GLU A 34 19.69 0.11 -5.69
N ASP A 35 19.63 1.24 -4.98
CA ASP A 35 20.65 1.72 -4.04
C ASP A 35 20.56 1.08 -2.64
N GLY A 36 19.73 0.05 -2.45
CA GLY A 36 19.70 -0.78 -1.24
C GLY A 36 18.80 -0.24 -0.11
N ARG A 37 18.08 0.85 -0.33
CA ARG A 37 17.03 1.34 0.58
C ARG A 37 15.82 0.42 0.48
N ARG A 38 15.10 0.31 1.60
CA ARG A 38 13.88 -0.51 1.66
C ARG A 38 12.83 0.13 2.54
N ILE A 39 11.58 -0.18 2.23
CA ILE A 39 10.44 0.18 3.08
C ILE A 39 9.38 -0.92 3.03
N VAL A 40 8.77 -1.19 4.17
CA VAL A 40 7.54 -2.00 4.27
C VAL A 40 6.38 -1.06 4.51
N ILE A 41 5.31 -1.18 3.70
CA ILE A 41 4.07 -0.40 3.85
C ILE A 41 2.93 -1.37 4.20
N ASP A 42 2.20 -1.05 5.27
CA ASP A 42 1.00 -1.76 5.71
C ASP A 42 -0.06 -0.72 6.11
N GLY A 43 -0.85 -0.31 5.12
CA GLY A 43 -1.75 0.83 5.27
C GLY A 43 -0.98 2.10 5.67
N ALA A 44 -1.47 2.83 6.67
CA ALA A 44 -0.81 4.05 7.13
C ALA A 44 0.56 3.81 7.81
N MET A 45 0.89 2.57 8.20
CA MET A 45 2.14 2.26 8.88
C MET A 45 3.25 1.91 7.90
N GLY A 46 4.45 2.44 8.16
CA GLY A 46 5.66 2.15 7.39
C GLY A 46 6.82 1.72 8.30
N LEU A 47 7.70 0.87 7.76
CA LEU A 47 9.00 0.53 8.35
C LEU A 47 10.09 0.89 7.35
N TRP A 48 10.94 1.87 7.69
CA TRP A 48 11.99 2.37 6.82
C TRP A 48 13.36 1.77 7.10
N GLY A 49 14.11 1.54 6.03
CA GLY A 49 15.52 1.17 6.07
C GLY A 49 15.76 -0.24 6.62
N GLN A 50 17.02 -0.54 6.91
CA GLN A 50 17.39 -1.85 7.46
C GLN A 50 17.05 -1.98 8.95
N ALA A 51 17.14 -0.88 9.70
CA ALA A 51 16.82 -0.82 11.12
C ALA A 51 15.30 -0.88 11.41
N GLY A 52 14.44 -0.76 10.39
CA GLY A 52 12.99 -0.85 10.54
C GLY A 52 12.41 0.33 11.32
N LEU A 53 12.86 1.55 11.02
CA LEU A 53 12.37 2.77 11.66
C LEU A 53 10.87 2.92 11.38
N ARG A 54 10.07 2.90 12.45
CA ARG A 54 8.62 3.06 12.36
C ARG A 54 8.27 4.48 11.96
N LEU A 55 7.35 4.58 11.00
CA LEU A 55 6.78 5.85 10.58
C LEU A 55 5.28 5.69 10.32
N THR A 56 4.57 6.80 10.47
CA THR A 56 3.17 6.92 10.07
C THR A 56 3.13 7.82 8.84
N GLY A 57 2.46 7.34 7.80
CA GLY A 57 2.29 8.06 6.55
C GLY A 57 0.83 8.22 6.18
N GLU A 58 0.57 9.15 5.26
CA GLU A 58 -0.75 9.32 4.67
C GLU A 58 -0.92 8.30 3.54
N TYR A 59 -1.97 7.48 3.67
CA TYR A 59 -2.29 6.42 2.72
C TYR A 59 -3.42 6.85 1.79
N LEU A 60 -3.09 7.06 0.52
CA LEU A 60 -4.02 7.41 -0.55
C LEU A 60 -4.07 6.27 -1.56
N ARG A 61 -5.11 6.26 -2.43
CA ARG A 61 -5.41 5.16 -3.37
C ARG A 61 -4.20 4.60 -4.14
N TYR A 62 -3.22 5.45 -4.51
CA TYR A 62 -1.99 5.04 -5.21
C TYR A 62 -0.74 5.74 -4.67
N THR A 63 -0.84 6.37 -3.52
CA THR A 63 0.23 7.22 -3.02
C THR A 63 0.40 6.98 -1.54
N TYR A 64 1.65 6.77 -1.12
CA TYR A 64 2.05 6.79 0.27
C TYR A 64 2.96 7.99 0.52
N LEU A 65 2.63 8.80 1.52
CA LEU A 65 3.33 10.03 1.83
C LEU A 65 3.84 9.97 3.26
N PHE A 66 5.10 10.35 3.47
CA PHE A 66 5.64 10.45 4.83
C PHE A 66 6.81 11.44 4.86
N ALA A 67 7.29 11.77 6.05
CA ALA A 67 8.54 12.51 6.22
C ALA A 67 9.68 11.53 6.50
N MET A 68 10.81 11.69 5.83
CA MET A 68 12.00 10.87 6.04
C MET A 68 12.37 10.87 7.53
N PRO A 69 12.56 9.69 8.15
CA PRO A 69 12.79 9.62 9.59
C PRO A 69 14.13 10.26 9.99
N ALA A 70 14.23 10.68 11.25
CA ALA A 70 15.46 11.21 11.81
C ALA A 70 16.60 10.17 11.74
N GLY A 71 17.82 10.64 11.48
CA GLY A 71 19.00 9.77 11.34
C GLY A 71 19.28 9.29 9.92
N GLU A 72 18.38 9.56 8.96
CA GLU A 72 18.61 9.31 7.53
C GLU A 72 19.20 10.54 6.82
N PRO A 73 19.91 10.38 5.68
CA PRO A 73 20.55 11.48 4.95
C PRO A 73 19.62 12.62 4.52
N GLU A 74 18.32 12.34 4.36
CA GLU A 74 17.30 13.32 3.97
C GLU A 74 16.23 13.55 5.05
N ALA A 75 16.57 13.34 6.32
CA ALA A 75 15.65 13.49 7.46
C ALA A 75 14.77 14.74 7.38
N GLY A 76 13.47 14.57 7.63
CA GLY A 76 12.46 15.62 7.58
C GLY A 76 11.95 15.97 6.17
N GLN A 77 12.62 15.55 5.10
CA GLN A 77 12.11 15.78 3.75
C GLN A 77 10.86 14.93 3.49
N ARG A 78 9.91 15.51 2.74
CA ARG A 78 8.72 14.79 2.30
C ARG A 78 9.10 13.73 1.26
N VAL A 79 8.64 12.52 1.47
CA VAL A 79 8.76 11.41 0.54
C VAL A 79 7.37 11.13 -0.04
N GLU A 80 7.29 11.12 -1.37
CA GLU A 80 6.11 10.72 -2.11
C GLU A 80 6.40 9.42 -2.85
N MET A 81 5.66 8.37 -2.52
CA MET A 81 5.74 7.07 -3.18
C MET A 81 4.47 6.84 -3.97
N ARG A 82 4.56 6.82 -5.30
CA ARG A 82 3.41 6.65 -6.20
C ARG A 82 3.45 5.30 -6.89
N PHE A 83 2.44 4.47 -6.66
CA PHE A 83 2.30 3.17 -7.30
C PHE A 83 1.95 3.32 -8.79
N ARG A 84 2.73 2.61 -9.63
CA ARG A 84 2.60 2.58 -11.08
C ARG A 84 2.10 1.20 -11.49
N ARG A 85 0.80 1.12 -11.78
CA ARG A 85 0.13 -0.15 -12.12
C ARG A 85 0.66 -0.82 -13.38
N ALA A 86 1.10 -0.02 -14.37
CA ALA A 86 1.56 -0.51 -15.67
C ALA A 86 2.76 -1.46 -15.56
N ASP A 87 3.63 -1.24 -14.57
CA ASP A 87 4.85 -2.03 -14.37
C ASP A 87 5.03 -2.52 -12.93
N GLN A 88 3.98 -2.41 -12.09
CA GLN A 88 3.96 -2.87 -10.70
C GLN A 88 5.12 -2.32 -9.85
N ARG A 89 5.62 -1.12 -10.18
CA ARG A 89 6.69 -0.41 -9.47
C ARG A 89 6.14 0.78 -8.73
N ILE A 90 6.98 1.38 -7.88
CA ILE A 90 6.68 2.67 -7.27
C ILE A 90 7.67 3.72 -7.78
N ALA A 91 7.18 4.92 -8.05
CA ALA A 91 8.03 6.09 -8.23
C ALA A 91 8.19 6.77 -6.88
N VAL A 92 9.42 6.85 -6.37
CA VAL A 92 9.77 7.45 -5.10
C VAL A 92 10.45 8.79 -5.34
N LYS A 93 9.81 9.87 -4.89
CA LYS A 93 10.33 11.23 -4.94
C LYS A 93 10.65 11.69 -3.52
N ILE A 94 11.86 12.20 -3.30
CA ILE A 94 12.29 12.71 -1.99
C ILE A 94 12.55 14.21 -2.15
N GLY A 95 11.84 15.02 -1.38
CA GLY A 95 11.86 16.48 -1.51
C GLY A 95 11.53 16.91 -2.96
N ASP A 96 12.38 17.79 -3.48
CA ASP A 96 12.34 18.28 -4.87
C ASP A 96 13.22 17.47 -5.83
N GLY A 97 13.74 16.31 -5.39
CA GLY A 97 14.56 15.44 -6.22
C GLY A 97 13.78 14.73 -7.33
N GLU A 98 14.51 14.13 -8.26
CA GLU A 98 13.92 13.34 -9.35
C GLU A 98 13.31 12.02 -8.83
N PRO A 99 12.13 11.59 -9.33
CA PRO A 99 11.54 10.32 -8.96
C PRO A 99 12.39 9.13 -9.40
N LYS A 100 12.74 8.25 -8.46
CA LYS A 100 13.42 6.98 -8.71
C LYS A 100 12.44 5.82 -8.68
N LEU A 101 12.62 4.85 -9.57
CA LEU A 101 11.77 3.66 -9.61
C LEU A 101 12.28 2.59 -8.65
N TRP A 102 11.41 2.13 -7.75
CA TRP A 102 11.70 1.00 -6.88
C TRP A 102 10.83 -0.19 -7.23
N GLN A 103 11.31 -1.37 -6.85
CA GLN A 103 10.76 -2.66 -7.21
C GLN A 103 10.24 -3.36 -5.95
N LYS A 104 9.41 -4.39 -6.12
CA LYS A 104 9.12 -5.28 -4.99
C LYS A 104 10.41 -5.95 -4.54
N CYS A 105 10.61 -6.05 -3.23
CA CYS A 105 11.77 -6.74 -2.68
C CYS A 105 11.75 -8.23 -3.06
N PRO A 106 12.92 -8.86 -3.25
CA PRO A 106 13.02 -10.31 -3.36
C PRO A 106 12.45 -11.00 -2.12
N PRO A 107 11.91 -12.23 -2.23
CA PRO A 107 11.28 -12.94 -1.12
C PRO A 107 12.21 -13.20 0.07
N GLU A 108 13.51 -13.26 -0.16
CA GLU A 108 14.55 -13.49 0.87
C GLU A 108 14.82 -12.25 1.74
N VAL A 109 14.46 -11.06 1.25
CA VAL A 109 14.63 -9.80 1.99
C VAL A 109 13.37 -9.58 2.82
N SER A 110 13.37 -10.13 4.04
CA SER A 110 12.29 -9.90 5.01
C SER A 110 12.52 -8.73 5.95
#